data_AF-A0A550C0U6-F1
#
_entry.id   AF-A0A550C0U6-F1
#
_cell.length_a   1.000
_cell.length_b   1.000
_cell.length_c   1.000
_cell.angle_alpha   90.00
_cell.angle_beta   90.00
_cell.angle_gamma   90.00
#
_symmetry.space_group_name_H-M   'P 1'
#
loop_
_entity.id
_entity.type
_entity.pdbx_description
1 polymer ?
#
loop_
_entity_poly.entity_id
_entity_poly.type
_entity_poly.pdbx_seq_one_letter_code
_entity_poly.pdbx_strand_id
1 'polypeptide(L)'
;MFSIASFPVEIIQGIVEEADTRDQLSLARCSRTFNRLATMSLYRNVMLESMHNTVRYCKSVLSAPAKAKLLRVLGIIHSPTSSSNDHLISYLDLIARVLQTTTNLRSLSIVSLPAIMPLLAACPLPNLQDANVPAHNGLFAFLTSYPRDNLRSLTATAHDLASSAITLPGRVVLPHLRCFRGQASLAADILPGSQVEDVALLWPYDAHISDSLRMPPFSSLAASCVPVKWLTCVFARAEQGLLDACAASGAARNIQRLVITTRVKSEDSTPVLYNVISSTLDSFSVLAHLFLHSIVLDGIMPAQIEQQGQMIREWGQRQPTLKIVFLGEYLTWAWTPPDVWFPTHQGQRQDIEDAIVEWSECAYREGKISKSHYNFAQKDRRPKLSSD
;
A
#
# COMPACT_ATOMS: atom_id res chain seq x y z
N MET A 1 -23.42 32.92 -28.91
CA MET A 1 -23.72 32.44 -27.55
C MET A 1 -23.71 30.91 -27.62
N PHE A 2 -22.67 30.25 -27.13
CA PHE A 2 -22.63 28.78 -27.15
C PHE A 2 -23.50 28.26 -26.01
N SER A 3 -24.54 27.48 -26.34
CA SER A 3 -25.41 26.86 -25.36
C SER A 3 -24.70 25.65 -24.74
N ILE A 4 -24.78 25.48 -23.42
CA ILE A 4 -24.18 24.31 -22.76
C ILE A 4 -24.76 22.97 -23.29
N ALA A 5 -25.95 23.02 -23.88
CA ALA A 5 -26.58 21.87 -24.54
C ALA A 5 -25.90 21.43 -25.85
N SER A 6 -24.98 22.24 -26.41
CA SER A 6 -24.22 21.86 -27.61
C SER A 6 -22.97 21.04 -27.31
N PHE A 7 -22.60 20.86 -26.04
CA PHE A 7 -21.46 20.01 -25.69
C PHE A 7 -21.86 18.53 -25.69
N PRO A 8 -20.96 17.63 -26.16
CA PRO A 8 -21.13 16.20 -25.99
C PRO A 8 -21.30 15.84 -24.51
N VAL A 9 -22.13 14.83 -24.22
CA VAL A 9 -22.47 14.44 -22.84
C VAL A 9 -21.23 13.99 -22.05
N GLU A 10 -20.22 13.47 -22.74
CA GLU A 10 -18.95 13.03 -22.19
C GLU A 10 -18.15 14.23 -21.63
N ILE A 11 -18.18 15.38 -22.30
CA ILE A 11 -17.52 16.60 -21.84
C ILE A 11 -18.23 17.13 -20.59
N ILE A 12 -19.57 17.13 -20.59
CA ILE A 12 -20.36 17.55 -19.43
C ILE A 12 -20.13 16.61 -18.24
N GLN A 13 -20.04 15.30 -18.49
CA GLN A 13 -19.71 14.31 -17.47
C GLN A 13 -18.32 14.57 -16.88
N GLY A 14 -17.31 14.82 -17.71
CA GLY A 14 -15.97 15.17 -17.25
C GLY A 14 -15.97 16.42 -16.35
N ILE A 15 -16.69 17.47 -16.73
CA ILE A 15 -16.84 18.68 -15.90
C ILE A 15 -17.47 18.35 -14.54
N VAL A 16 -18.50 17.50 -14.52
CA VAL A 16 -19.16 17.09 -13.27
C VAL A 16 -18.26 16.21 -12.40
N GLU A 17 -17.47 15.32 -12.99
CA GLU A 17 -16.55 14.41 -12.28
C GLU A 17 -15.37 15.16 -11.63
N GLU A 18 -14.90 16.25 -12.26
CA GLU A 18 -13.84 17.12 -11.72
C GLU A 18 -14.34 18.17 -10.72
N ALA A 19 -15.64 18.48 -10.73
CA ALA A 19 -16.24 19.41 -9.78
C ALA A 19 -16.26 18.83 -8.35
N ASP A 20 -16.09 19.68 -7.35
CA ASP A 20 -16.20 19.26 -5.96
C ASP A 20 -17.65 18.85 -5.60
N THR A 21 -17.83 18.20 -4.44
CA THR A 21 -19.14 17.74 -3.98
C THR A 21 -20.19 18.85 -3.88
N ARG A 22 -19.78 20.07 -3.49
CA ARG A 22 -20.69 21.21 -3.32
C ARG A 22 -21.21 21.70 -4.68
N ASP A 23 -20.32 21.78 -5.65
CA ASP A 23 -20.63 22.18 -7.02
C ASP A 23 -21.44 21.09 -7.74
N GLN A 24 -21.12 19.81 -7.54
CA GLN A 24 -21.94 18.71 -8.04
C GLN A 24 -23.39 18.79 -7.52
N LEU A 25 -23.59 19.08 -6.23
CA LEU A 25 -24.92 19.28 -5.65
C LEU A 25 -25.64 20.51 -6.24
N SER A 26 -24.89 21.56 -6.56
CA SER A 26 -25.44 22.78 -7.18
C SER A 26 -25.84 22.54 -8.64
N LEU A 27 -24.96 21.92 -9.42
CA LEU A 27 -25.22 21.45 -10.79
C LEU A 27 -26.43 20.53 -10.84
N ALA A 28 -26.57 19.63 -9.88
CA ALA A 28 -27.70 18.71 -9.80
C ALA A 28 -29.06 19.43 -9.71
N ARG A 29 -29.10 20.71 -9.32
CA ARG A 29 -30.31 21.53 -9.24
C ARG A 29 -30.56 22.37 -10.49
N CYS A 30 -29.58 22.53 -11.37
CA CYS A 30 -29.67 23.39 -12.54
C CYS A 30 -30.48 22.77 -13.69
N SER A 31 -30.33 21.46 -13.95
CA SER A 31 -31.06 20.78 -15.03
C SER A 31 -31.21 19.28 -14.77
N ARG A 32 -32.11 18.60 -15.49
CA ARG A 32 -32.28 17.13 -15.39
C ARG A 32 -31.02 16.37 -15.84
N THR A 33 -30.32 16.86 -16.87
CA THR A 33 -29.09 16.24 -17.36
C THR A 33 -27.98 16.34 -16.32
N PHE A 34 -27.76 17.54 -15.75
CA PHE A 34 -26.80 17.72 -14.67
C PHE A 34 -27.20 16.95 -13.42
N ASN A 35 -28.50 16.90 -13.08
CA ASN A 35 -29.00 16.06 -11.99
C ASN A 35 -28.60 14.60 -12.15
N ARG A 36 -28.81 14.03 -13.34
CA ARG A 36 -28.45 12.64 -13.62
C ARG A 36 -26.94 12.41 -13.50
N LEU A 37 -26.13 13.25 -14.16
CA LEU A 37 -24.67 13.10 -14.16
C LEU A 37 -24.06 13.32 -12.78
N ALA A 38 -24.50 14.36 -12.06
CA ALA A 38 -24.04 14.64 -10.70
C ALA A 38 -24.46 13.54 -9.73
N THR A 39 -25.68 13.02 -9.84
CA THR A 39 -26.11 11.87 -9.03
C THR A 39 -25.24 10.64 -9.32
N MET A 40 -24.89 10.39 -10.58
CA MET A 40 -23.96 9.32 -10.92
C MET A 40 -22.60 9.52 -10.27
N SER A 41 -22.01 10.72 -10.38
CA SER A 41 -20.71 11.04 -9.77
C SER A 41 -20.73 10.86 -8.24
N LEU A 42 -21.71 11.50 -7.56
CA LEU A 42 -21.85 11.51 -6.10
C LEU A 42 -22.00 10.12 -5.47
N TYR A 43 -22.64 9.17 -6.18
CA TYR A 43 -22.86 7.81 -5.66
C TYR A 43 -21.86 6.79 -6.21
N ARG A 44 -20.95 7.17 -7.11
CA ARG A 44 -20.01 6.23 -7.74
C ARG A 44 -18.89 5.82 -6.80
N ASN A 45 -18.26 6.80 -6.15
CA ASN A 45 -17.12 6.60 -5.26
C ASN A 45 -17.42 7.23 -3.91
N VAL A 46 -17.71 6.40 -2.90
CA VAL A 46 -18.19 6.86 -1.61
C VAL A 46 -17.24 6.44 -0.51
N MET A 47 -16.67 7.42 0.20
CA MET A 47 -15.85 7.22 1.39
C MET A 47 -16.60 7.76 2.62
N LEU A 48 -16.77 6.92 3.63
CA LEU A 48 -17.59 7.19 4.80
C LEU A 48 -16.73 7.20 6.06
N GLU A 49 -16.41 8.40 6.52
CA GLU A 49 -15.49 8.67 7.64
C GLU A 49 -16.19 8.77 9.00
N SER A 50 -17.52 8.64 9.04
CA SER A 50 -18.28 8.63 10.29
C SER A 50 -19.47 7.68 10.25
N MET A 51 -19.85 7.20 11.43
CA MET A 51 -21.01 6.33 11.60
C MET A 51 -22.31 7.05 11.17
N HIS A 52 -22.44 8.34 11.51
CA HIS A 52 -23.59 9.15 11.12
C HIS A 52 -23.75 9.24 9.60
N ASN A 53 -22.66 9.57 8.89
CA ASN A 53 -22.67 9.66 7.43
C ASN A 53 -22.99 8.30 6.80
N THR A 54 -22.49 7.22 7.38
CA THR A 54 -22.77 5.86 6.90
C THR A 54 -24.24 5.50 7.04
N VAL A 55 -24.83 5.72 8.22
CA VAL A 55 -26.27 5.46 8.43
C VAL A 55 -27.12 6.28 7.45
N ARG A 56 -26.80 7.58 7.28
CA ARG A 56 -27.52 8.46 6.36
C ARG A 56 -27.39 8.00 4.92
N TYR A 57 -26.18 7.64 4.49
CA TYR A 57 -25.91 7.12 3.15
C TYR A 57 -26.69 5.82 2.91
N CYS A 58 -26.56 4.85 3.82
CA CYS A 58 -27.22 3.56 3.67
C CYS A 58 -28.75 3.71 3.60
N LYS A 59 -29.35 4.53 4.47
CA LYS A 59 -30.79 4.84 4.40
C LYS A 59 -31.18 5.46 3.06
N SER A 60 -30.36 6.38 2.53
CA SER A 60 -30.63 7.01 1.24
C SER A 60 -30.49 6.04 0.05
N VAL A 61 -29.60 5.05 0.13
CA VAL A 61 -29.42 4.06 -0.94
C VAL A 61 -30.55 3.03 -0.89
N LEU A 62 -30.92 2.58 0.30
CA LEU A 62 -32.02 1.63 0.50
C LEU A 62 -33.38 2.22 0.11
N SER A 63 -33.60 3.53 0.29
CA SER A 63 -34.82 4.19 -0.16
C SER A 63 -34.89 4.41 -1.68
N ALA A 64 -33.76 4.32 -2.38
CA ALA A 64 -33.67 4.53 -3.83
C ALA A 64 -32.73 3.50 -4.47
N PRO A 65 -33.17 2.25 -4.70
CA PRO A 65 -32.31 1.15 -5.17
C PRO A 65 -31.58 1.42 -6.50
N ALA A 66 -32.10 2.31 -7.35
CA ALA A 66 -31.41 2.74 -8.57
C ALA A 66 -30.02 3.35 -8.26
N LYS A 67 -29.87 4.02 -7.11
CA LYS A 67 -28.59 4.61 -6.66
C LYS A 67 -27.58 3.53 -6.25
N ALA A 68 -28.03 2.42 -5.66
CA ALA A 68 -27.16 1.29 -5.31
C ALA A 68 -26.41 0.73 -6.54
N LYS A 69 -27.06 0.75 -7.71
CA LYS A 69 -26.47 0.28 -8.97
C LYS A 69 -25.35 1.20 -9.50
N LEU A 70 -25.30 2.44 -9.05
CA LEU A 70 -24.28 3.42 -9.44
C LEU A 70 -22.97 3.23 -8.66
N LEU A 71 -23.03 2.61 -7.49
CA LEU A 71 -21.89 2.41 -6.62
C LEU A 71 -20.82 1.54 -7.29
N ARG A 72 -19.58 2.02 -7.26
CA ARG A 72 -18.37 1.34 -7.78
C ARG A 72 -17.32 1.19 -6.69
N VAL A 73 -17.16 2.18 -5.82
CA VAL A 73 -16.21 2.15 -4.71
C VAL A 73 -16.94 2.52 -3.43
N LEU A 74 -16.82 1.68 -2.41
CA LEU A 74 -17.32 1.94 -1.06
C LEU A 74 -16.19 1.77 -0.05
N GLY A 75 -15.83 2.84 0.64
CA GLY A 75 -14.93 2.81 1.79
C GLY A 75 -15.65 3.24 3.06
N ILE A 76 -15.43 2.50 4.15
CA ILE A 76 -15.89 2.81 5.50
C ILE A 76 -14.64 2.94 6.37
N ILE A 77 -14.28 4.18 6.70
CA ILE A 77 -12.99 4.55 7.31
C ILE A 77 -13.24 5.12 8.70
N HIS A 78 -13.90 4.35 9.56
CA HIS A 78 -14.07 4.73 10.95
C HIS A 78 -14.29 3.48 11.81
N SER A 79 -13.87 3.57 13.07
CA SER A 79 -14.14 2.56 14.08
C SER A 79 -15.31 3.03 14.96
N PRO A 80 -16.32 2.18 15.23
CA PRO A 80 -17.42 2.54 16.11
C PRO A 80 -16.88 2.70 17.54
N THR A 81 -17.06 3.89 18.12
CA THR A 81 -16.56 4.22 19.46
C THR A 81 -17.46 3.73 20.59
N SER A 82 -18.67 3.24 20.28
CA SER A 82 -19.70 2.93 21.28
C SER A 82 -19.63 1.48 21.77
N SER A 83 -19.69 1.30 23.09
CA SER A 83 -19.68 0.02 23.81
C SER A 83 -21.00 -0.77 23.79
N SER A 84 -22.08 -0.21 23.22
CA SER A 84 -23.38 -0.90 23.15
C SER A 84 -23.47 -1.80 21.91
N ASN A 85 -23.49 -3.12 22.14
CA ASN A 85 -23.55 -4.13 21.07
C ASN A 85 -24.79 -4.03 20.18
N ASP A 86 -25.95 -3.62 20.71
CA ASP A 86 -27.22 -3.64 19.95
C ASP A 86 -27.25 -2.64 18.79
N HIS A 87 -26.73 -1.42 19.01
CA HIS A 87 -26.62 -0.41 17.96
C HIS A 87 -25.61 -0.83 16.89
N LEU A 88 -24.56 -1.57 17.27
CA LEU A 88 -23.58 -2.10 16.34
C LEU A 88 -24.21 -3.15 15.42
N ILE A 89 -25.02 -4.08 15.94
CA ILE A 89 -25.69 -5.10 15.10
C ILE A 89 -26.61 -4.43 14.07
N SER A 90 -27.46 -3.49 14.52
CA SER A 90 -28.37 -2.76 13.62
C SER A 90 -27.61 -1.95 12.56
N TYR A 91 -26.46 -1.40 12.94
CA TYR A 91 -25.58 -0.67 12.04
C TYR A 91 -24.94 -1.58 10.97
N LEU A 92 -24.44 -2.75 11.39
CA LEU A 92 -23.82 -3.72 10.49
C LEU A 92 -24.85 -4.35 9.53
N ASP A 93 -26.07 -4.64 10.01
CA ASP A 93 -27.18 -5.09 9.15
C ASP A 93 -27.51 -4.06 8.07
N LEU A 94 -27.56 -2.78 8.45
CA LEU A 94 -27.82 -1.70 7.51
C LEU A 94 -26.77 -1.63 6.40
N ILE A 95 -25.48 -1.84 6.71
CA ILE A 95 -24.41 -1.90 5.71
C ILE A 95 -24.58 -3.14 4.83
N ALA A 96 -24.80 -4.31 5.42
CA ALA A 96 -24.96 -5.56 4.70
C ALA A 96 -26.12 -5.50 3.68
N ARG A 97 -27.26 -4.93 4.08
CA ARG A 97 -28.40 -4.71 3.18
C ARG A 97 -28.08 -3.81 2.00
N VAL A 98 -27.27 -2.77 2.18
CA VAL A 98 -26.79 -1.95 1.06
C VAL A 98 -25.91 -2.79 0.14
N LEU A 99 -24.94 -3.52 0.70
CA LEU A 99 -24.02 -4.35 -0.07
C LEU A 99 -24.74 -5.42 -0.91
N GLN A 100 -25.81 -6.01 -0.37
CA GLN A 100 -26.67 -6.94 -1.10
C GLN A 100 -27.36 -6.33 -2.32
N THR A 101 -27.59 -5.01 -2.33
CA THR A 101 -28.19 -4.28 -3.46
C THR A 101 -27.16 -3.72 -4.46
N THR A 102 -25.88 -3.73 -4.11
CA THR A 102 -24.80 -3.13 -4.90
C THR A 102 -24.13 -4.17 -5.79
N THR A 103 -24.82 -4.60 -6.85
CA THR A 103 -24.33 -5.63 -7.80
C THR A 103 -23.10 -5.24 -8.60
N ASN A 104 -22.71 -3.98 -8.49
CA ASN A 104 -21.91 -3.25 -9.45
C ASN A 104 -20.65 -2.66 -8.76
N LEU A 105 -20.49 -2.99 -7.48
CA LEU A 105 -19.35 -2.62 -6.64
C LEU A 105 -18.08 -3.32 -7.15
N ARG A 106 -17.02 -2.53 -7.31
CA ARG A 106 -15.69 -2.98 -7.76
C ARG A 106 -14.64 -2.93 -6.65
N SER A 107 -14.73 -1.95 -5.76
CA SER A 107 -13.80 -1.82 -4.64
C SER A 107 -14.57 -1.67 -3.33
N LEU A 108 -14.22 -2.49 -2.35
CA LEU A 108 -14.77 -2.47 -1.00
C LEU A 108 -13.63 -2.27 0.00
N SER A 109 -13.74 -1.27 0.87
CA SER A 109 -12.75 -1.02 1.93
C SER A 109 -13.45 -0.87 3.28
N ILE A 110 -13.36 -1.88 4.15
CA ILE A 110 -13.94 -1.89 5.49
C ILE A 110 -12.93 -2.53 6.44
N VAL A 111 -11.89 -1.80 6.87
CA VAL A 111 -10.85 -2.36 7.76
C VAL A 111 -11.26 -2.31 9.23
N SER A 112 -12.05 -1.30 9.60
CA SER A 112 -12.34 -0.97 11.00
C SER A 112 -13.55 -1.68 11.60
N LEU A 113 -14.13 -2.67 10.91
CA LEU A 113 -15.34 -3.38 11.35
C LEU A 113 -15.20 -4.91 11.28
N PRO A 114 -14.37 -5.58 12.11
CA PRO A 114 -14.19 -7.04 12.06
C PRO A 114 -15.50 -7.84 12.15
N ALA A 115 -16.46 -7.35 12.95
CA ALA A 115 -17.77 -7.96 13.14
C ALA A 115 -18.64 -8.01 11.87
N ILE A 116 -18.29 -7.28 10.79
CA ILE A 116 -19.03 -7.31 9.53
C ILE A 116 -18.76 -8.58 8.71
N MET A 117 -17.65 -9.28 8.97
CA MET A 117 -17.18 -10.37 8.12
C MET A 117 -18.19 -11.51 7.90
N PRO A 118 -18.92 -11.99 8.92
CA PRO A 118 -19.97 -12.99 8.71
C PRO A 118 -21.08 -12.50 7.77
N LEU A 119 -21.42 -11.21 7.80
CA LEU A 119 -22.45 -10.62 6.93
C LEU A 119 -21.93 -10.43 5.50
N LEU A 120 -20.64 -10.09 5.33
CA LEU A 120 -20.03 -9.97 4.01
C LEU A 120 -20.06 -11.28 3.23
N ALA A 121 -19.91 -12.42 3.90
CA ALA A 121 -20.00 -13.74 3.28
C ALA A 121 -21.40 -14.03 2.68
N ALA A 122 -22.43 -13.32 3.12
CA ALA A 122 -23.79 -13.43 2.56
C ALA A 122 -24.10 -12.39 1.48
N CYS A 123 -23.14 -11.50 1.13
CA CYS A 123 -23.37 -10.43 0.17
C CYS A 123 -22.94 -10.84 -1.25
N PRO A 124 -23.85 -10.85 -2.25
CA PRO A 124 -23.49 -11.09 -3.63
C PRO A 124 -22.78 -9.87 -4.23
N LEU A 125 -21.45 -9.96 -4.36
CA LEU A 125 -20.62 -8.85 -4.86
C LEU A 125 -19.99 -9.16 -6.23
N PRO A 126 -20.72 -9.64 -7.25
CA PRO A 126 -20.16 -10.35 -8.39
C PRO A 126 -19.07 -9.62 -9.19
N ASN A 127 -18.96 -8.30 -9.08
CA ASN A 127 -18.00 -7.46 -9.80
C ASN A 127 -16.86 -6.92 -8.93
N LEU A 128 -16.71 -7.39 -7.69
CA LEU A 128 -15.66 -6.95 -6.77
C LEU A 128 -14.28 -7.40 -7.28
N GLN A 129 -13.39 -6.41 -7.42
CA GLN A 129 -12.02 -6.58 -7.89
C GLN A 129 -11.03 -6.29 -6.77
N ASP A 130 -11.36 -5.34 -5.90
CA ASP A 130 -10.50 -4.89 -4.81
C ASP A 130 -11.25 -5.03 -3.49
N ALA A 131 -10.69 -5.83 -2.57
CA ALA A 131 -11.23 -6.02 -1.24
C ALA A 131 -10.18 -5.61 -0.20
N ASN A 132 -10.47 -4.61 0.61
CA ASN A 132 -9.71 -4.22 1.79
C ASN A 132 -10.57 -4.48 3.02
N VAL A 133 -10.41 -5.65 3.62
CA VAL A 133 -11.29 -6.18 4.67
C VAL A 133 -10.47 -6.53 5.91
N PRO A 134 -11.10 -6.66 7.09
CA PRO A 134 -10.39 -7.03 8.30
C PRO A 134 -9.91 -8.49 8.17
N ALA A 135 -8.67 -8.76 8.56
CA ALA A 135 -8.26 -10.13 8.83
C ALA A 135 -9.03 -10.60 10.07
N HIS A 136 -9.97 -11.52 9.89
CA HIS A 136 -10.86 -12.05 10.94
C HIS A 136 -11.31 -13.46 10.57
N ASN A 137 -11.84 -14.22 11.53
CA ASN A 137 -12.28 -15.62 11.32
C ASN A 137 -13.32 -15.80 10.20
N GLY A 138 -14.09 -14.74 9.88
CA GLY A 138 -15.04 -14.74 8.77
C GLY A 138 -14.41 -14.59 7.37
N LEU A 139 -13.10 -14.35 7.27
CA LEU A 139 -12.40 -14.13 6.01
C LEU A 139 -12.48 -15.35 5.10
N PHE A 140 -12.33 -16.56 5.64
CA PHE A 140 -12.46 -17.78 4.84
C PHE A 140 -13.86 -17.92 4.23
N ALA A 141 -14.92 -17.69 5.02
CA ALA A 141 -16.29 -17.74 4.53
C ALA A 141 -16.55 -16.69 3.46
N PHE A 142 -16.02 -15.47 3.63
CA PHE A 142 -16.09 -14.41 2.63
C PHE A 142 -15.39 -14.80 1.32
N LEU A 143 -14.14 -15.29 1.38
CA LEU A 143 -13.39 -15.65 0.17
C LEU A 143 -13.95 -16.90 -0.54
N THR A 144 -14.60 -17.80 0.20
CA THR A 144 -15.18 -19.02 -0.38
C THR A 144 -16.57 -18.81 -0.98
N SER A 145 -17.36 -17.87 -0.46
CA SER A 145 -18.67 -17.47 -1.01
C SER A 145 -18.57 -16.55 -2.22
N TYR A 146 -17.41 -15.91 -2.43
CA TYR A 146 -17.19 -14.91 -3.47
C TYR A 146 -16.81 -15.51 -4.84
N PRO A 147 -17.27 -14.93 -5.99
CA PRO A 147 -16.78 -15.27 -7.33
C PRO A 147 -15.28 -14.96 -7.51
N ARG A 148 -14.44 -15.95 -7.25
CA ARG A 148 -12.97 -15.82 -7.19
C ARG A 148 -12.32 -15.31 -8.47
N ASP A 149 -13.03 -15.40 -9.59
CA ASP A 149 -12.50 -15.02 -10.90
C ASP A 149 -12.31 -13.51 -11.08
N ASN A 150 -12.96 -12.69 -10.26
CA ASN A 150 -12.90 -11.24 -10.40
C ASN A 150 -11.94 -10.54 -9.44
N LEU A 151 -11.55 -11.19 -8.34
CA LEU A 151 -10.74 -10.57 -7.29
C LEU A 151 -9.28 -10.42 -7.74
N ARG A 152 -8.82 -9.16 -7.85
CA ARG A 152 -7.48 -8.77 -8.31
C ARG A 152 -6.59 -8.26 -7.17
N SER A 153 -7.19 -7.63 -6.16
CA SER A 153 -6.48 -7.10 -5.00
C SER A 153 -7.18 -7.52 -3.72
N LEU A 154 -6.40 -8.07 -2.79
CA LEU A 154 -6.87 -8.42 -1.45
C LEU A 154 -5.94 -7.77 -0.41
N THR A 155 -6.50 -6.87 0.38
CA THR A 155 -5.90 -6.39 1.61
C THR A 155 -6.67 -6.97 2.81
N ALA A 156 -5.99 -7.73 3.65
CA ALA A 156 -6.52 -8.38 4.83
C ALA A 156 -5.63 -8.04 6.04
N THR A 157 -5.92 -6.92 6.69
CA THR A 157 -5.15 -6.42 7.84
C THR A 157 -5.93 -6.61 9.13
N ALA A 158 -5.27 -7.08 10.19
CA ALA A 158 -5.90 -7.11 11.50
C ALA A 158 -6.11 -5.68 12.02
N HIS A 159 -7.28 -5.44 12.64
CA HIS A 159 -7.60 -4.16 13.26
C HIS A 159 -6.68 -3.88 14.47
N ASP A 160 -6.31 -4.94 15.19
CA ASP A 160 -5.38 -4.89 16.30
C ASP A 160 -4.12 -5.68 15.93
N LEU A 161 -2.96 -5.02 16.04
CA LEU A 161 -1.66 -5.63 15.77
C LEU A 161 -1.22 -6.62 16.86
N ALA A 162 -1.87 -6.56 18.02
CA ALA A 162 -1.76 -7.55 19.08
C ALA A 162 -2.65 -8.79 18.83
N SER A 163 -3.49 -8.77 17.78
CA SER A 163 -4.34 -9.92 17.46
C SER A 163 -3.48 -11.11 17.02
N SER A 164 -3.80 -12.28 17.58
CA SER A 164 -3.16 -13.55 17.24
C SER A 164 -3.10 -13.78 15.72
N ALA A 165 -2.08 -14.53 15.29
CA ALA A 165 -1.96 -14.95 13.89
C ALA A 165 -3.26 -15.62 13.42
N ILE A 166 -3.80 -15.12 12.31
CA ILE A 166 -5.02 -15.66 11.71
C ILE A 166 -4.59 -16.66 10.64
N THR A 167 -5.05 -17.89 10.76
CA THR A 167 -4.93 -18.93 9.74
C THR A 167 -6.31 -19.23 9.17
N LEU A 168 -6.35 -19.61 7.90
CA LEU A 168 -7.58 -20.07 7.29
C LEU A 168 -7.79 -21.57 7.62
N PRO A 169 -9.04 -22.04 7.75
CA PRO A 169 -9.34 -23.47 7.89
C PRO A 169 -8.85 -24.34 6.72
N GLY A 170 -8.47 -23.72 5.59
CA GLY A 170 -7.89 -24.39 4.44
C GLY A 170 -7.41 -23.39 3.38
N ARG A 171 -6.75 -23.93 2.36
CA ARG A 171 -6.18 -23.15 1.24
C ARG A 171 -7.27 -22.55 0.36
N VAL A 172 -7.10 -21.28 -0.01
CA VAL A 172 -7.99 -20.56 -0.93
C VAL A 172 -7.20 -20.14 -2.17
N VAL A 173 -7.58 -20.69 -3.32
CA VAL A 173 -6.98 -20.31 -4.61
C VAL A 173 -7.75 -19.15 -5.22
N LEU A 174 -7.06 -18.04 -5.49
CA LEU A 174 -7.61 -16.84 -6.13
C LEU A 174 -6.88 -16.62 -7.47
N PRO A 175 -7.39 -17.20 -8.58
CA PRO A 175 -6.63 -17.38 -9.81
C PRO A 175 -6.23 -16.06 -10.49
N HIS A 176 -6.94 -14.96 -10.22
CA HIS A 176 -6.67 -13.65 -10.82
C HIS A 176 -6.16 -12.60 -9.82
N LEU A 177 -5.82 -13.03 -8.60
CA LEU A 177 -5.27 -12.16 -7.57
C LEU A 177 -3.87 -11.70 -7.97
N ARG A 178 -3.67 -10.40 -8.19
CA ARG A 178 -2.38 -9.79 -8.56
C ARG A 178 -1.67 -9.13 -7.38
N CYS A 179 -2.44 -8.61 -6.43
CA CYS A 179 -1.94 -7.91 -5.25
C CYS A 179 -2.49 -8.55 -3.99
N PHE A 180 -1.60 -8.93 -3.07
CA PHE A 180 -1.96 -9.41 -1.74
C PHE A 180 -1.28 -8.56 -0.68
N ARG A 181 -2.04 -8.06 0.29
CA ARG A 181 -1.51 -7.32 1.43
C ARG A 181 -2.15 -7.87 2.70
N GLY A 182 -1.39 -8.46 3.61
CA GLY A 182 -2.01 -9.01 4.81
C GLY A 182 -1.03 -9.66 5.76
N GLN A 183 -1.57 -10.30 6.79
CA GLN A 183 -0.73 -11.06 7.72
C GLN A 183 0.09 -12.13 6.98
N ALA A 184 1.35 -12.31 7.39
CA ALA A 184 2.22 -13.33 6.80
C ALA A 184 1.61 -14.74 6.90
N SER A 185 0.91 -15.07 7.99
CA SER A 185 0.22 -16.36 8.14
C SER A 185 -0.81 -16.62 7.02
N LEU A 186 -1.59 -15.61 6.63
CA LEU A 186 -2.59 -15.73 5.56
C LEU A 186 -1.97 -15.94 4.17
N ALA A 187 -0.73 -15.48 3.97
CA ALA A 187 -0.04 -15.65 2.70
C ALA A 187 0.19 -17.13 2.37
N ALA A 188 0.43 -17.97 3.38
CA ALA A 188 0.60 -19.41 3.20
C ALA A 188 -0.67 -20.09 2.69
N ASP A 189 -1.84 -19.59 3.09
CA ASP A 189 -3.13 -20.14 2.71
C ASP A 189 -3.65 -19.61 1.37
N ILE A 190 -3.19 -18.43 0.92
CA ILE A 190 -3.75 -17.71 -0.22
C ILE A 190 -2.82 -17.71 -1.45
N LEU A 191 -1.53 -17.47 -1.27
CA LEU A 191 -0.61 -17.28 -2.39
C LEU A 191 -0.39 -18.52 -3.24
N PRO A 192 -0.28 -19.73 -2.66
CA PRO A 192 -0.04 -20.91 -3.46
C PRO A 192 -1.16 -21.12 -4.49
N GLY A 193 -0.82 -21.15 -5.78
CA GLY A 193 -1.78 -21.31 -6.89
C GLY A 193 -2.50 -20.02 -7.34
N SER A 194 -2.25 -18.88 -6.69
CA SER A 194 -2.75 -17.57 -7.09
C SER A 194 -1.72 -16.84 -7.97
N GLN A 195 -2.13 -15.88 -8.81
CA GLN A 195 -1.26 -15.16 -9.76
C GLN A 195 -0.71 -13.83 -9.21
N VAL A 196 -0.07 -13.86 -8.03
CA VAL A 196 0.28 -12.66 -7.27
C VAL A 196 1.65 -12.12 -7.68
N GLU A 197 1.71 -10.86 -8.09
CA GLU A 197 2.96 -10.17 -8.46
C GLU A 197 3.43 -9.17 -7.39
N ASP A 198 2.48 -8.60 -6.62
CA ASP A 198 2.72 -7.64 -5.54
C ASP A 198 2.26 -8.22 -4.20
N VAL A 199 3.19 -8.39 -3.27
CA VAL A 199 2.94 -8.96 -1.95
C VAL A 199 3.40 -8.00 -0.87
N ALA A 200 2.51 -7.63 0.05
CA ALA A 200 2.85 -6.98 1.31
C ALA A 200 2.52 -7.90 2.49
N LEU A 201 3.56 -8.35 3.19
CA LEU A 201 3.46 -9.21 4.37
C LEU A 201 3.59 -8.36 5.64
N LEU A 202 2.60 -8.48 6.52
CA LEU A 202 2.59 -7.83 7.82
C LEU A 202 2.81 -8.89 8.90
N TRP A 203 3.83 -8.70 9.73
CA TRP A 203 4.03 -9.52 10.93
C TRP A 203 3.35 -8.88 12.14
N PRO A 204 2.71 -9.67 13.03
CA PRO A 204 2.12 -9.15 14.26
C PRO A 204 3.22 -8.56 15.17
N TYR A 205 2.82 -7.67 16.08
CA TYR A 205 3.77 -6.96 16.95
C TYR A 205 4.27 -7.80 18.14
N ASP A 206 3.56 -8.86 18.50
CA ASP A 206 3.75 -9.50 19.80
C ASP A 206 5.09 -10.27 19.92
N ALA A 207 5.85 -9.94 20.96
CA ALA A 207 7.20 -10.44 21.25
C ALA A 207 7.22 -11.90 21.74
N HIS A 208 6.06 -12.51 21.95
CA HIS A 208 5.91 -13.88 22.44
C HIS A 208 5.54 -14.91 21.37
N ILE A 209 5.57 -14.52 20.09
CA ILE A 209 5.30 -15.47 19.00
C ILE A 209 6.35 -16.59 19.07
N SER A 210 5.86 -17.81 19.31
CA SER A 210 6.64 -19.05 19.37
C SER A 210 7.48 -19.23 18.11
N ASP A 211 8.68 -19.82 18.23
CA ASP A 211 9.62 -20.03 17.13
C ASP A 211 8.98 -20.66 15.87
N SER A 212 7.93 -21.46 16.04
CA SER A 212 7.16 -22.09 14.96
C SER A 212 6.38 -21.11 14.07
N LEU A 213 5.91 -19.98 14.61
CA LEU A 213 5.22 -18.92 13.86
C LEU A 213 6.19 -17.87 13.30
N ARG A 214 7.48 -17.96 13.65
CA ARG A 214 8.54 -17.09 13.11
C ARG A 214 8.92 -17.47 11.70
N MET A 215 8.69 -18.73 11.29
CA MET A 215 9.09 -19.17 9.96
C MET A 215 8.24 -18.45 8.90
N PRO A 216 8.86 -17.56 8.11
CA PRO A 216 8.13 -16.77 7.15
C PRO A 216 7.60 -17.64 6.02
N PRO A 217 6.44 -17.30 5.44
CA PRO A 217 5.79 -18.07 4.37
C PRO A 217 6.50 -17.89 3.01
N PHE A 218 7.83 -17.71 2.98
CA PHE A 218 8.54 -17.38 1.75
C PHE A 218 8.53 -18.53 0.73
N SER A 219 8.37 -19.78 1.17
CA SER A 219 8.08 -20.91 0.28
C SER A 219 6.74 -20.74 -0.45
N SER A 220 5.78 -20.05 0.16
CA SER A 220 4.47 -19.77 -0.44
C SER A 220 4.56 -18.68 -1.52
N LEU A 221 5.53 -17.76 -1.44
CA LEU A 221 5.82 -16.83 -2.54
C LEU A 221 6.26 -17.59 -3.80
N ALA A 222 7.15 -18.58 -3.63
CA ALA A 222 7.62 -19.41 -4.74
C ALA A 222 6.52 -20.34 -5.31
N ALA A 223 5.46 -20.60 -4.52
CA ALA A 223 4.32 -21.41 -4.93
C ALA A 223 3.21 -20.61 -5.66
N SER A 224 3.39 -19.30 -5.88
CA SER A 224 2.51 -18.52 -6.74
C SER A 224 2.62 -18.99 -8.20
N CYS A 225 1.53 -18.89 -8.96
CA CYS A 225 1.51 -19.24 -10.39
C CYS A 225 2.35 -18.30 -11.26
N VAL A 226 2.69 -17.12 -10.74
CA VAL A 226 3.56 -16.15 -11.41
C VAL A 226 4.66 -15.73 -10.45
N PRO A 227 5.83 -15.28 -10.96
CA PRO A 227 6.88 -14.78 -10.08
C PRO A 227 6.46 -13.50 -9.35
N VAL A 228 6.63 -13.48 -8.03
CA VAL A 228 6.45 -12.27 -7.21
C VAL A 228 7.55 -11.27 -7.54
N LYS A 229 7.17 -10.09 -8.01
CA LYS A 229 8.10 -9.02 -8.43
C LYS A 229 8.29 -7.98 -7.34
N TRP A 230 7.23 -7.67 -6.59
CA TRP A 230 7.27 -6.65 -5.54
C TRP A 230 6.96 -7.31 -4.21
N LEU A 231 7.88 -7.16 -3.26
CA LEU A 231 7.76 -7.68 -1.92
C LEU A 231 7.90 -6.52 -0.93
N THR A 232 6.88 -6.33 -0.10
CA THR A 232 6.92 -5.45 1.06
C THR A 232 6.85 -6.29 2.33
N CYS A 233 7.84 -6.14 3.21
CA CYS A 233 7.88 -6.80 4.50
C CYS A 233 7.72 -5.75 5.60
N VAL A 234 6.68 -5.85 6.41
CA VAL A 234 6.43 -4.96 7.55
C VAL A 234 6.56 -5.75 8.83
N PHE A 235 7.56 -5.45 9.64
CA PHE A 235 7.86 -6.17 10.88
C PHE A 235 8.07 -5.22 12.06
N ALA A 236 7.98 -5.77 13.27
CA ALA A 236 8.27 -5.00 14.48
C ALA A 236 9.76 -4.68 14.58
N ARG A 237 10.63 -5.69 14.39
CA ARG A 237 12.09 -5.60 14.48
C ARG A 237 12.74 -6.37 13.34
N ALA A 238 13.91 -5.91 12.88
CA ALA A 238 14.68 -6.62 11.87
C ALA A 238 15.28 -7.91 12.45
N GLU A 239 14.97 -9.05 11.82
CA GLU A 239 15.52 -10.35 12.17
C GLU A 239 16.28 -10.93 10.98
N GLN A 240 17.51 -11.40 11.22
CA GLN A 240 18.38 -11.96 10.19
C GLN A 240 17.74 -13.16 9.48
N GLY A 241 17.08 -14.05 10.23
CA GLY A 241 16.46 -15.25 9.68
C GLY A 241 15.37 -15.01 8.64
N LEU A 242 14.75 -13.82 8.61
CA LEU A 242 13.69 -13.53 7.65
C LEU A 242 14.24 -13.39 6.23
N LEU A 243 15.23 -12.52 6.02
CA LEU A 243 15.78 -12.33 4.67
C LEU A 243 16.57 -13.56 4.22
N ASP A 244 17.21 -14.27 5.14
CA ASP A 244 17.86 -15.56 4.85
C ASP A 244 16.82 -16.60 4.37
N ALA A 245 15.65 -16.66 5.02
CA ALA A 245 14.57 -17.54 4.58
C ALA A 245 13.97 -17.11 3.23
N CYS A 246 13.92 -15.80 2.93
CA CYS A 246 13.49 -15.30 1.63
C CYS A 246 14.48 -15.66 0.53
N ALA A 247 15.78 -15.49 0.79
CA ALA A 247 16.87 -15.90 -0.06
C ALA A 247 16.82 -17.41 -0.34
N ALA A 248 16.60 -18.22 0.71
CA ALA A 248 16.55 -19.68 0.62
C ALA A 248 15.30 -20.22 -0.10
N SER A 249 14.19 -19.47 -0.14
CA SER A 249 12.95 -19.97 -0.75
C SER A 249 12.95 -20.00 -2.28
N GLY A 250 13.97 -19.40 -2.92
CA GLY A 250 14.05 -19.22 -4.36
C GLY A 250 13.20 -18.09 -4.92
N ALA A 251 12.25 -17.54 -4.12
CA ALA A 251 11.43 -16.41 -4.54
C ALA A 251 12.26 -15.13 -4.76
N ALA A 252 13.35 -14.96 -3.98
CA ALA A 252 14.24 -13.80 -4.05
C ALA A 252 14.76 -13.49 -5.46
N ARG A 253 14.97 -14.52 -6.29
CA ARG A 253 15.50 -14.37 -7.66
C ARG A 253 14.62 -13.54 -8.59
N ASN A 254 13.32 -13.44 -8.29
CA ASN A 254 12.35 -12.74 -9.12
C ASN A 254 11.96 -11.36 -8.58
N ILE A 255 12.42 -11.02 -7.37
CA ILE A 255 12.03 -9.78 -6.71
C ILE A 255 12.81 -8.61 -7.34
N GLN A 256 12.07 -7.72 -7.98
CA GLN A 256 12.57 -6.49 -8.59
C GLN A 256 12.53 -5.31 -7.61
N ARG A 257 11.54 -5.33 -6.70
CA ARG A 257 11.35 -4.31 -5.68
C ARG A 257 11.19 -4.96 -4.32
N LEU A 258 12.10 -4.63 -3.41
CA LEU A 258 12.04 -5.04 -2.01
C LEU A 258 11.82 -3.80 -1.14
N VAL A 259 10.74 -3.81 -0.36
CA VAL A 259 10.43 -2.80 0.64
C VAL A 259 10.48 -3.48 2.00
N ILE A 260 11.23 -2.91 2.92
CA ILE A 260 11.36 -3.38 4.28
C ILE A 260 10.97 -2.23 5.18
N THR A 261 9.94 -2.46 6.00
CA THR A 261 9.45 -1.50 6.97
C THR A 261 9.57 -2.09 8.36
N THR A 262 10.28 -1.39 9.23
CA THR A 262 10.43 -1.76 10.62
C THR A 262 9.71 -0.73 11.49
N ARG A 263 8.92 -1.19 12.46
CA ARG A 263 8.09 -0.30 13.29
C ARG A 263 8.81 0.19 14.54
N VAL A 264 9.72 -0.62 15.09
CA VAL A 264 10.50 -0.22 16.25
C VAL A 264 11.71 0.57 15.78
N LYS A 265 11.64 1.88 16.00
CA LYS A 265 12.76 2.81 15.82
C LYS A 265 13.79 2.53 16.93
N SER A 266 14.89 1.85 16.58
CA SER A 266 16.01 1.58 17.48
C SER A 266 17.31 1.82 16.73
N GLU A 267 18.22 2.61 17.30
CA GLU A 267 19.53 2.90 16.70
C GLU A 267 20.31 1.60 16.40
N ASP A 268 20.24 0.63 17.30
CA ASP A 268 20.90 -0.68 17.16
C ASP A 268 20.34 -1.54 16.01
N SER A 269 19.10 -1.27 15.56
CA SER A 269 18.46 -2.09 14.52
C SER A 269 18.96 -1.77 13.11
N THR A 270 19.47 -0.56 12.88
CA THR A 270 19.90 -0.11 11.55
C THR A 270 21.14 -0.86 11.05
N PRO A 271 22.24 -0.96 11.83
CA PRO A 271 23.42 -1.74 11.41
C PRO A 271 23.09 -3.21 11.18
N VAL A 272 22.22 -3.79 12.03
CA VAL A 272 21.77 -5.18 11.86
C VAL A 272 21.05 -5.33 10.52
N LEU A 273 20.10 -4.45 10.21
CA LEU A 273 19.39 -4.50 8.93
C LEU A 273 20.33 -4.38 7.73
N TYR A 274 21.29 -3.45 7.77
CA TYR A 274 22.29 -3.29 6.70
C TYR A 274 23.16 -4.53 6.53
N ASN A 275 23.59 -5.16 7.63
CA ASN A 275 24.37 -6.39 7.58
C ASN A 275 23.56 -7.54 6.96
N VAL A 276 22.29 -7.67 7.34
CA VAL A 276 21.40 -8.71 6.79
C VAL A 276 21.13 -8.49 5.30
N ILE A 277 20.91 -7.24 4.87
CA ILE A 277 20.79 -6.92 3.44
C ILE A 277 22.08 -7.25 2.71
N SER A 278 23.21 -6.84 3.26
CA SER A 278 24.52 -7.12 2.69
C SER A 278 24.74 -8.63 2.56
N SER A 279 24.39 -9.46 3.54
CA SER A 279 24.61 -10.90 3.44
C SER A 279 23.68 -11.59 2.44
N THR A 280 22.50 -11.04 2.16
CA THR A 280 21.47 -11.69 1.33
C THR A 280 21.37 -11.17 -0.09
N LEU A 281 22.02 -10.04 -0.41
CA LEU A 281 21.85 -9.31 -1.66
C LEU A 281 22.08 -10.17 -2.92
N ASP A 282 23.07 -11.06 -2.89
CA ASP A 282 23.42 -11.93 -4.03
C ASP A 282 22.32 -12.95 -4.37
N SER A 283 21.36 -13.17 -3.48
CA SER A 283 20.22 -14.07 -3.69
C SER A 283 19.12 -13.45 -4.55
N PHE A 284 19.13 -12.14 -4.68
CA PHE A 284 18.23 -11.40 -5.56
C PHE A 284 18.96 -11.23 -6.88
N SER A 285 18.47 -11.75 -8.00
CA SER A 285 19.17 -11.62 -9.30
C SER A 285 18.69 -10.45 -10.15
N VAL A 286 17.54 -9.87 -9.80
CA VAL A 286 16.89 -8.81 -10.59
C VAL A 286 16.45 -7.61 -9.74
N LEU A 287 16.97 -7.48 -8.51
CA LEU A 287 16.58 -6.42 -7.60
C LEU A 287 17.05 -5.08 -8.17
N ALA A 288 16.09 -4.23 -8.51
CA ALA A 288 16.32 -2.90 -9.04
C ALA A 288 16.05 -1.80 -8.01
N HIS A 289 15.12 -2.06 -7.09
CA HIS A 289 14.71 -1.08 -6.09
C HIS A 289 14.70 -1.69 -4.69
N LEU A 290 15.43 -1.08 -3.78
CA LEU A 290 15.47 -1.44 -2.36
C LEU A 290 14.99 -0.26 -1.53
N PHE A 291 13.99 -0.49 -0.66
CA PHE A 291 13.47 0.54 0.24
C PHE A 291 13.55 0.05 1.68
N LEU A 292 14.28 0.77 2.53
CA LEU A 292 14.46 0.46 3.95
C LEU A 292 13.83 1.59 4.80
N HIS A 293 12.59 1.38 5.23
CA HIS A 293 11.83 2.32 6.06
C HIS A 293 11.93 1.91 7.53
N SER A 294 12.74 2.62 8.32
CA SER A 294 12.86 2.42 9.78
C SER A 294 13.91 3.30 10.44
N ILE A 295 14.76 3.93 9.64
CA ILE A 295 15.96 4.56 10.16
C ILE A 295 15.55 5.93 10.70
N VAL A 296 15.59 6.09 12.02
CA VAL A 296 15.61 7.42 12.64
C VAL A 296 16.95 8.02 12.26
N LEU A 297 16.89 9.09 11.47
CA LEU A 297 18.04 9.91 11.19
C LEU A 297 17.87 11.19 12.00
N ASP A 298 18.42 11.20 13.21
CA ASP A 298 18.55 12.41 14.02
C ASP A 298 19.67 13.27 13.45
N GLY A 299 19.31 14.04 12.42
CA GLY A 299 20.26 14.76 11.59
C GLY A 299 21.06 13.81 10.70
N ILE A 300 21.30 14.22 9.46
CA ILE A 300 22.20 13.49 8.57
C ILE A 300 23.47 14.32 8.46
N MET A 301 24.56 13.81 9.00
CA MET A 301 25.87 14.44 8.86
C MET A 301 26.53 14.01 7.54
N PRO A 302 27.34 14.85 6.87
CA PRO A 302 28.05 14.49 5.65
C PRO A 302 28.88 13.19 5.76
N ALA A 303 29.47 12.93 6.94
CA ALA A 303 30.20 11.69 7.22
C ALA A 303 29.30 10.44 7.15
N GLN A 304 28.05 10.53 7.60
CA GLN A 304 27.08 9.44 7.50
C GLN A 304 26.63 9.22 6.05
N ILE A 305 26.49 10.30 5.27
CA ILE A 305 26.22 10.20 3.82
C ILE A 305 27.38 9.47 3.13
N GLU A 306 28.63 9.80 3.44
CA GLU A 306 29.79 9.09 2.87
C GLU A 306 29.81 7.60 3.26
N GLN A 307 29.56 7.27 4.52
CA GLN A 307 29.49 5.88 4.99
C GLN A 307 28.40 5.09 4.27
N GLN A 308 27.20 5.65 4.13
CA GLN A 308 26.11 5.05 3.37
C GLN A 308 26.45 4.92 1.89
N GLY A 309 27.09 5.93 1.31
CA GLY A 309 27.54 5.92 -0.08
C GLY A 309 28.60 4.86 -0.36
N GLN A 310 29.49 4.57 0.59
CA GLN A 310 30.42 3.44 0.49
C GLN A 310 29.67 2.10 0.50
N MET A 311 28.80 1.90 1.48
CA MET A 311 27.98 0.68 1.59
C MET A 311 27.14 0.44 0.32
N ILE A 312 26.50 1.48 -0.21
CA ILE A 312 25.67 1.36 -1.42
C ILE A 312 26.51 1.09 -2.68
N ARG A 313 27.73 1.63 -2.77
CA ARG A 313 28.66 1.27 -3.84
C ARG A 313 29.01 -0.22 -3.79
N GLU A 314 29.28 -0.76 -2.60
CA GLU A 314 29.53 -2.18 -2.39
C GLU A 314 28.30 -3.02 -2.75
N TRP A 315 27.10 -2.59 -2.36
CA TRP A 315 25.84 -3.23 -2.76
C TRP A 315 25.63 -3.20 -4.27
N GLY A 316 25.88 -2.08 -4.94
CA GLY A 316 25.75 -1.95 -6.39
C GLY A 316 26.76 -2.79 -7.17
N GLN A 317 27.96 -3.01 -6.63
CA GLN A 317 28.95 -3.91 -7.22
C GLN A 317 28.50 -5.37 -7.15
N ARG A 318 27.91 -5.77 -6.02
CA ARG A 318 27.38 -7.13 -5.81
C ARG A 318 26.07 -7.37 -6.54
N GLN A 319 25.25 -6.34 -6.67
CA GLN A 319 23.98 -6.37 -7.38
C GLN A 319 23.92 -5.28 -8.47
N PRO A 320 24.43 -5.57 -9.68
CA PRO A 320 24.47 -4.59 -10.78
C PRO A 320 23.09 -4.11 -11.27
N THR A 321 22.03 -4.90 -11.00
CA THR A 321 20.66 -4.49 -11.35
C THR A 321 20.11 -3.42 -10.42
N LEU A 322 20.70 -3.21 -9.24
CA LEU A 322 20.24 -2.23 -8.26
C LEU A 322 20.40 -0.82 -8.84
N LYS A 323 19.30 -0.06 -8.88
CA LYS A 323 19.26 1.31 -9.41
C LYS A 323 18.83 2.34 -8.40
N ILE A 324 17.99 1.96 -7.45
CA ILE A 324 17.45 2.87 -6.43
C ILE A 324 17.52 2.21 -5.07
N VAL A 325 18.11 2.90 -4.10
CA VAL A 325 18.14 2.52 -2.69
C VAL A 325 17.58 3.65 -1.85
N PHE A 326 16.49 3.41 -1.14
CA PHE A 326 15.89 4.35 -0.21
C PHE A 326 16.29 3.97 1.21
N LEU A 327 16.99 4.86 1.91
CA LEU A 327 17.43 4.66 3.29
C LEU A 327 16.69 5.66 4.21
N GLY A 328 15.81 5.16 5.05
CA GLY A 328 15.09 5.97 6.04
C GLY A 328 13.82 6.58 5.48
N GLU A 329 13.55 7.85 5.83
CA GLU A 329 12.37 8.60 5.39
C GLU A 329 12.70 9.65 4.30
N TYR A 330 13.97 9.99 4.10
CA TYR A 330 14.35 11.22 3.38
C TYR A 330 15.43 11.04 2.31
N LEU A 331 16.32 10.04 2.45
CA LEU A 331 17.49 9.90 1.59
C LEU A 331 17.32 8.78 0.56
N THR A 332 17.43 9.14 -0.70
CA THR A 332 17.34 8.22 -1.84
C THR A 332 18.64 8.23 -2.62
N TRP A 333 19.29 7.08 -2.74
CA TRP A 333 20.45 6.90 -3.60
C TRP A 333 20.01 6.36 -4.94
N ALA A 334 20.38 7.05 -6.01
CA ALA A 334 20.10 6.66 -7.37
C ALA A 334 21.40 6.39 -8.12
N TRP A 335 21.38 5.35 -8.95
CA TRP A 335 22.46 5.05 -9.86
C TRP A 335 22.40 5.99 -11.07
N THR A 336 23.51 6.69 -11.32
CA THR A 336 23.66 7.61 -12.45
C THR A 336 24.82 7.13 -13.33
N PRO A 337 24.57 6.78 -14.61
CA PRO A 337 25.65 6.39 -15.52
C PRO A 337 26.68 7.53 -15.71
N PRO A 338 27.99 7.25 -15.86
CA PRO A 338 28.63 5.93 -15.86
C PRO A 338 29.16 5.57 -14.46
N ASP A 339 28.31 4.99 -13.64
CA ASP A 339 28.67 4.29 -12.41
C ASP A 339 28.84 5.11 -11.12
N VAL A 340 28.07 6.20 -10.99
CA VAL A 340 28.06 7.02 -9.78
C VAL A 340 26.73 6.88 -9.05
N TRP A 341 26.78 6.39 -7.81
CA TRP A 341 25.67 6.50 -6.86
C TRP A 341 25.58 7.93 -6.33
N PHE A 342 24.41 8.53 -6.47
CA PHE A 342 24.18 9.91 -6.06
C PHE A 342 23.02 10.00 -5.05
N PRO A 343 23.21 10.66 -3.89
CA PRO A 343 22.15 10.89 -2.93
C PRO A 343 21.22 12.01 -3.39
N THR A 344 19.93 11.80 -3.22
CA THR A 344 18.86 12.75 -3.51
C THR A 344 17.89 12.79 -2.34
N HIS A 345 17.20 13.91 -2.18
CA HIS A 345 16.27 14.14 -1.07
C HIS A 345 14.83 14.27 -1.59
N GLN A 346 13.88 13.58 -0.96
CA GLN A 346 12.46 13.59 -1.35
C GLN A 346 11.54 14.33 -0.35
N GLY A 347 12.10 15.12 0.58
CA GLY A 347 11.35 15.78 1.65
C GLY A 347 11.42 17.31 1.62
N GLN A 348 10.93 17.92 2.70
CA GLN A 348 11.02 19.37 2.97
C GLN A 348 12.11 19.71 4.01
N ARG A 349 12.95 18.75 4.39
CA ARG A 349 14.03 18.94 5.37
C ARG A 349 15.25 19.62 4.76
N GLN A 350 15.39 20.91 5.02
CA GLN A 350 16.52 21.73 4.53
C GLN A 350 17.88 21.22 5.03
N ASP A 351 17.94 20.69 6.25
CA ASP A 351 19.17 20.21 6.85
C ASP A 351 19.78 19.01 6.11
N ILE A 352 18.93 18.14 5.54
CA ILE A 352 19.37 17.00 4.72
C ILE A 352 19.88 17.48 3.37
N GLU A 353 19.21 18.48 2.79
CA GLU A 353 19.65 19.09 1.54
C GLU A 353 21.03 19.76 1.70
N ASP A 354 21.22 20.52 2.78
CA ASP A 354 22.50 21.16 3.08
C ASP A 354 23.62 20.11 3.29
N ALA A 355 23.33 19.01 3.98
CA ALA A 355 24.29 17.91 4.16
C ALA A 355 24.66 17.22 2.83
N ILE A 356 23.70 17.04 1.92
CA ILE A 356 23.97 16.50 0.56
C ILE A 356 24.84 17.47 -0.23
N VAL A 357 24.57 18.78 -0.15
CA VAL A 357 25.36 19.82 -0.82
C VAL A 357 26.80 19.81 -0.30
N GLU A 358 27.00 19.84 1.02
CA GLU A 358 28.32 19.79 1.64
C GLU A 358 29.08 18.51 1.27
N TRP A 359 28.42 17.35 1.35
CA TRP A 359 29.00 16.09 0.90
C TRP A 359 29.41 16.14 -0.58
N SER A 360 28.58 16.70 -1.46
CA SER A 360 28.86 16.80 -2.89
C SER A 360 30.06 17.69 -3.19
N GLU A 361 30.29 18.75 -2.41
CA GLU A 361 31.46 19.60 -2.50
C GLU A 361 32.74 18.85 -2.14
N CYS A 362 32.72 18.12 -1.01
CA CYS A 362 33.84 17.30 -0.58
C CYS A 362 34.14 16.19 -1.60
N ALA A 363 33.12 15.45 -2.03
CA ALA A 363 33.26 14.39 -3.02
C ALA A 363 33.79 14.89 -4.37
N TYR A 364 33.39 16.09 -4.81
CA TYR A 364 33.91 16.70 -6.03
C TYR A 364 35.39 17.09 -5.90
N ARG A 365 35.79 17.71 -4.78
CA ARG A 365 37.20 18.07 -4.51
C ARG A 365 38.11 16.85 -4.46
N GLU A 366 37.60 15.74 -3.95
CA GLU A 366 38.30 14.45 -3.88
C GLU A 366 38.27 13.67 -5.21
N GLY A 367 37.57 14.17 -6.25
CA GLY A 367 37.45 13.50 -7.54
C GLY A 367 36.54 12.26 -7.54
N LYS A 368 35.73 12.07 -6.50
CA LYS A 368 34.77 10.95 -6.39
C LYS A 368 33.53 11.12 -7.28
N ILE A 369 33.17 12.37 -7.60
CA ILE A 369 32.07 12.69 -8.52
C ILE A 369 32.51 13.68 -9.59
N SER A 370 31.84 13.66 -10.74
CA SER A 370 32.11 14.59 -11.84
C SER A 370 31.50 15.98 -11.58
N LYS A 371 31.97 16.99 -12.34
CA LYS A 371 31.41 18.36 -12.31
C LYS A 371 29.92 18.40 -12.68
N SER A 372 29.44 17.49 -13.53
CA SER A 372 28.02 17.42 -13.90
C SER A 372 27.14 17.00 -12.72
N HIS A 373 27.58 16.01 -11.93
CA HIS A 373 26.87 15.56 -10.72
C HIS A 373 26.91 16.64 -9.63
N TYR A 374 28.06 17.30 -9.45
CA TYR A 374 28.16 18.45 -8.55
C TYR A 374 27.18 19.58 -8.94
N ASN A 375 27.15 19.97 -10.21
CA ASN A 375 26.23 20.99 -10.69
C ASN A 375 24.75 20.59 -10.55
N PHE A 376 24.44 19.29 -10.60
CA PHE A 376 23.10 18.78 -10.37
C PHE A 376 22.68 18.99 -8.90
N ALA A 377 23.54 18.62 -7.95
CA ALA A 377 23.35 18.86 -6.52
C ALA A 377 23.02 20.34 -6.20
N GLN A 378 23.75 21.25 -6.85
CA GLN A 378 23.61 22.69 -6.63
C GLN A 378 22.34 23.29 -7.27
N LYS A 379 21.76 22.64 -8.29
CA LYS A 379 20.55 23.14 -8.97
C LYS A 379 19.29 22.94 -8.14
N ASP A 380 19.23 21.88 -7.35
CA ASP A 380 18.08 21.62 -6.46
C ASP A 380 17.94 22.68 -5.36
N ARG A 381 19.05 23.38 -5.05
CA ARG A 381 19.09 24.50 -4.10
C ARG A 381 18.40 25.78 -4.58
N ARG A 382 17.96 25.85 -5.84
CA ARG A 382 17.27 27.05 -6.32
C ARG A 382 15.96 27.18 -5.56
N PRO A 383 15.71 28.33 -4.90
CA PRO A 383 14.48 28.54 -4.17
C PRO A 383 13.32 28.25 -5.12
N LYS A 384 12.48 27.28 -4.76
CA LYS A 384 11.15 27.15 -5.36
C LYS A 384 10.50 28.50 -5.10
N LEU A 385 10.51 29.38 -6.10
CA LEU A 385 9.84 30.67 -6.07
C LEU A 385 8.47 30.41 -5.45
N SER A 386 8.20 31.04 -4.31
CA SER A 386 6.90 30.98 -3.67
C SER A 386 5.87 31.35 -4.74
N SER A 387 5.03 30.40 -5.10
CA SER A 387 3.83 30.69 -5.86
C SER A 387 2.88 31.42 -4.91
N ASP A 388 3.10 32.73 -4.78
CA ASP A 388 2.12 33.67 -4.22
C ASP A 388 0.94 33.83 -5.18
#